data_AF-A0A7S3J114-F1
#
_entry.id   AF-A0A7S3J114-F1
#
_cell.length_a   1.000
_cell.length_b   1.000
_cell.length_c   1.000
_cell.angle_alpha   90.00
_cell.angle_beta   90.00
_cell.angle_gamma   90.00
#
_symmetry.space_group_name_H-M   'P 1'
#
loop_
_entity.id
_entity.type
_entity.pdbx_description
1 polymer ?
#
loop_
_entity_poly.entity_id
_entity_poly.type
_entity_poly.pdbx_seq_one_letter_code
_entity_poly.pdbx_strand_id
1 'polypeptide(L)'
;YMGENPLVSISQLHTMSSLKRLHLRACEIEAFDLVPDLPNLEYLNLRETKIASLEQIKKLEVLPCLRILNLIGTPLAEELGEAIKKEIILCLEDLDLEKINKLPVTPEDFVEAQELKQERIREEEQKRKDAEAAEAEGEGKAGDE
;
A
#
# COMPACT_ATOMS: atom_id res chain seq x y z
N TYR A 1 8.92 -0.20 -26.92
CA TYR A 1 9.93 -0.93 -26.14
C TYR A 1 11.00 0.06 -25.71
N MET A 2 10.86 0.65 -24.51
CA MET A 2 11.97 1.35 -23.84
C MET A 2 12.25 0.57 -22.56
N GLY A 3 12.98 -0.53 -22.73
CA GLY A 3 13.70 -1.15 -21.63
C GLY A 3 15.01 -0.40 -21.49
N GLU A 4 15.44 -0.16 -20.25
CA GLU A 4 16.71 0.48 -19.89
C GLU A 4 16.71 2.02 -19.99
N ASN A 5 15.93 2.69 -19.13
CA ASN A 5 16.32 4.00 -18.61
C ASN A 5 16.84 3.80 -17.19
N PRO A 6 18.16 3.64 -16.98
CA PRO A 6 18.73 3.66 -15.65
C PRO A 6 18.51 5.08 -15.10
N LEU A 7 17.72 5.19 -14.03
CA LEU A 7 17.70 6.37 -13.17
C LEU A 7 17.29 7.68 -13.87
N VAL A 8 16.21 7.70 -14.66
CA VAL A 8 15.45 8.97 -14.78
C VAL A 8 14.85 9.19 -13.41
N SER A 9 15.58 9.93 -12.58
CA SER A 9 15.20 10.32 -11.24
C SER A 9 13.74 10.76 -11.31
N ILE A 10 12.86 10.04 -10.61
CA ILE A 10 11.40 10.27 -10.58
C ILE A 10 11.11 11.74 -10.27
N SER A 11 12.04 12.39 -9.55
CA SER A 11 12.10 13.83 -9.30
C SER A 11 11.99 14.71 -10.54
N GLN A 12 12.45 14.27 -11.73
CA GLN A 12 12.35 15.02 -13.00
C GLN A 12 10.99 14.86 -13.70
N LEU A 13 10.10 13.99 -13.22
CA LEU A 13 8.76 13.82 -13.79
C LEU A 13 7.74 14.87 -13.32
N HIS A 14 8.08 15.69 -12.31
CA HIS A 14 7.26 16.80 -11.82
C HIS A 14 6.78 17.79 -12.88
N THR A 15 7.46 17.88 -14.03
CA THR A 15 7.08 18.76 -15.15
C THR A 15 6.16 18.06 -16.17
N MET A 16 5.92 16.77 -16.05
CA MET A 16 5.14 15.97 -17.01
C MET A 16 3.68 15.86 -16.59
N SER A 17 2.99 17.00 -16.50
CA SER A 17 1.59 17.09 -16.03
C SER A 17 0.61 16.27 -16.86
N SER A 18 0.94 15.96 -18.11
CA SER A 18 0.11 15.20 -19.06
C SER A 18 0.41 13.69 -19.08
N LEU A 19 1.30 13.20 -18.22
CA LEU A 19 1.73 11.80 -18.22
C LEU A 19 0.64 10.91 -17.63
N LYS A 20 0.06 10.03 -18.47
CA LYS A 20 -1.01 9.10 -18.06
C LYS A 20 -0.52 7.72 -17.67
N ARG A 21 0.63 7.28 -18.19
CA ARG A 21 1.12 5.92 -18.02
C ARG A 21 2.62 5.93 -17.77
N LEU A 22 3.04 5.34 -16.67
CA LEU A 22 4.43 5.25 -16.25
C LEU A 22 4.85 3.78 -16.10
N HIS A 23 5.91 3.39 -16.80
CA HIS A 23 6.49 2.05 -16.72
C HIS A 23 7.89 2.15 -16.10
N LEU A 24 8.04 1.56 -14.91
CA LEU A 24 9.28 1.48 -14.14
C LEU A 24 9.66 0.01 -13.89
N ARG A 25 9.44 -0.84 -14.89
CA ARG A 25 9.71 -2.27 -14.78
C ARG A 25 11.22 -2.53 -14.67
N ALA A 26 11.61 -3.43 -13.76
CA ALA A 26 13.01 -3.82 -13.55
C ALA A 26 13.91 -2.62 -13.21
N CYS A 27 13.33 -1.58 -12.60
CA CYS A 27 14.08 -0.47 -12.04
C CYS A 27 14.49 -0.78 -10.60
N GLU A 28 15.65 -0.30 -10.17
CA GLU A 28 16.15 -0.46 -8.79
C GLU A 28 15.47 0.49 -7.80
N ILE A 29 14.15 0.60 -7.86
CA ILE A 29 13.37 1.43 -6.95
C ILE A 29 13.11 0.63 -5.67
N GLU A 30 13.77 1.04 -4.59
CA GLU A 30 13.59 0.48 -3.25
C GLU A 30 12.55 1.28 -2.45
N ALA A 31 12.53 2.60 -2.65
CA ALA A 31 11.65 3.54 -1.98
C ALA A 31 11.33 4.74 -2.88
N PHE A 32 10.19 5.37 -2.63
CA PHE A 32 9.87 6.68 -3.16
C PHE A 32 10.25 7.74 -2.13
N ASP A 33 11.41 8.39 -2.27
CA ASP A 33 11.73 9.52 -1.39
C ASP A 33 10.80 10.71 -1.65
N LEU A 34 10.50 10.96 -2.93
CA LEU A 34 9.56 11.96 -3.39
C LEU A 34 8.75 11.39 -4.56
N VAL A 35 7.43 11.25 -4.39
CA VAL A 35 6.54 10.94 -5.51
C VAL A 35 6.30 12.26 -6.25
N PRO A 36 6.69 12.37 -7.53
CA PRO A 36 6.42 13.57 -8.31
C PRO A 36 4.91 13.81 -8.42
N ASP A 37 4.50 15.06 -8.41
CA ASP A 37 3.12 15.45 -8.66
C ASP A 37 2.76 15.12 -10.11
N LEU A 38 2.01 14.03 -10.28
CA LEU A 38 1.54 13.53 -11.57
C LEU A 38 0.01 13.46 -11.55
N PRO A 39 -0.68 14.61 -11.68
CA PRO A 39 -2.11 14.71 -11.44
C PRO A 39 -2.95 13.93 -12.44
N ASN A 40 -2.39 13.55 -13.61
CA ASN A 40 -3.08 12.79 -14.64
C ASN A 40 -2.58 11.34 -14.77
N LEU A 41 -1.76 10.85 -13.84
CA LEU A 41 -1.22 9.49 -13.94
C LEU A 41 -2.30 8.46 -13.62
N GLU A 42 -2.68 7.66 -14.61
CA GLU A 42 -3.71 6.63 -14.50
C GLU A 42 -3.13 5.23 -14.31
N TYR A 43 -1.91 4.99 -14.80
CA TYR A 43 -1.27 3.67 -14.81
C TYR A 43 0.17 3.75 -14.33
N LEU A 44 0.52 2.90 -13.37
CA LEU A 44 1.86 2.76 -12.82
C LEU A 44 2.29 1.28 -12.80
N ASN A 45 3.39 0.96 -13.47
CA ASN A 45 3.96 -0.38 -13.46
C ASN A 45 5.32 -0.39 -12.75
N LEU A 46 5.36 -1.02 -11.58
CA LEU A 46 6.53 -1.21 -10.72
C LEU A 46 6.94 -2.69 -10.68
N ARG A 47 6.63 -3.45 -11.73
CA ARG A 47 7.00 -4.86 -11.82
C ARG A 47 8.52 -5.04 -11.67
N GLU A 48 8.94 -6.05 -10.93
CA GLU A 48 10.37 -6.39 -10.74
C GLU A 48 11.20 -5.22 -10.16
N THR A 49 10.59 -4.36 -9.34
CA THR A 49 11.32 -3.38 -8.52
C THR A 49 11.63 -3.95 -7.13
N LYS A 50 12.37 -3.19 -6.31
CA LYS A 50 12.81 -3.60 -4.98
C LYS A 50 11.91 -3.04 -3.85
N ILE A 51 10.65 -2.70 -4.17
CA ILE A 51 9.70 -2.21 -3.17
C ILE A 51 9.34 -3.36 -2.21
N ALA A 52 9.62 -3.16 -0.93
CA ALA A 52 9.45 -4.17 0.11
C ALA A 52 8.44 -3.79 1.21
N SER A 53 7.92 -2.56 1.21
CA SER A 53 7.03 -2.07 2.29
C SER A 53 5.79 -1.37 1.75
N LEU A 54 4.66 -1.57 2.44
CA LEU A 54 3.40 -0.86 2.22
C LEU A 54 3.53 0.65 2.42
N GLU A 55 4.48 1.10 3.25
CA GLU A 55 4.73 2.53 3.45
C GLU A 55 5.11 3.24 2.15
N GLN A 56 5.83 2.55 1.26
CA GLN A 56 6.18 3.10 -0.05
C GLN A 56 4.98 3.17 -0.98
N ILE A 57 4.05 2.21 -0.86
CA ILE A 57 2.80 2.24 -1.62
C ILE A 57 1.92 3.38 -1.14
N LYS A 58 1.81 3.60 0.17
CA LYS A 58 1.00 4.67 0.74
C LYS A 58 1.39 6.05 0.19
N LYS A 59 2.66 6.27 -0.12
CA LYS A 59 3.11 7.52 -0.77
C LYS A 59 2.48 7.77 -2.15
N LEU A 60 1.94 6.75 -2.80
CA LEU A 60 1.24 6.86 -4.09
C LEU A 60 -0.17 7.45 -3.95
N GLU A 61 -0.70 7.58 -2.74
CA GLU A 61 -1.99 8.22 -2.44
C GLU A 61 -2.05 9.67 -2.95
N VAL A 62 -0.89 10.33 -3.10
CA VAL A 62 -0.77 11.67 -3.69
C VAL A 62 -1.13 11.74 -5.17
N LEU A 63 -1.38 10.60 -5.83
CA LEU A 63 -1.68 10.50 -7.26
C LEU A 63 -3.19 10.32 -7.46
N PRO A 64 -3.97 11.42 -7.57
CA PRO A 64 -5.43 11.38 -7.48
C PRO A 64 -6.11 10.62 -8.62
N CYS A 65 -5.42 10.47 -9.76
CA CYS A 65 -5.96 9.77 -10.93
C CYS A 65 -5.41 8.35 -11.10
N LEU A 66 -4.66 7.82 -10.14
CA LEU A 66 -4.06 6.49 -10.27
C LEU A 66 -5.14 5.41 -10.15
N ARG A 67 -5.27 4.60 -11.20
CA ARG A 67 -6.31 3.55 -11.32
C ARG A 67 -5.73 2.16 -11.50
N ILE A 68 -4.54 2.06 -12.08
CA ILE A 68 -3.91 0.77 -12.38
C ILE A 68 -2.52 0.71 -11.78
N LEU A 69 -2.30 -0.26 -10.89
CA LEU A 69 -1.03 -0.49 -10.23
C LEU A 69 -0.54 -1.92 -10.48
N ASN A 70 0.76 -2.08 -10.75
CA ASN A 70 1.38 -3.39 -10.90
C ASN A 70 2.65 -3.49 -10.08
N LEU A 71 2.66 -4.44 -9.14
CA LEU A 71 3.72 -4.72 -8.17
C LEU A 71 4.24 -6.16 -8.32
N ILE A 72 3.90 -6.87 -9.40
CA ILE A 72 4.33 -8.27 -9.60
C ILE A 72 5.85 -8.38 -9.54
N GLY A 73 6.37 -9.36 -8.80
CA GLY A 73 7.82 -9.59 -8.67
C GLY A 73 8.54 -8.52 -7.84
N THR A 74 7.82 -7.78 -7.01
CA THR A 74 8.42 -6.97 -5.93
C THR A 74 8.48 -7.80 -4.66
N PRO A 75 9.47 -7.57 -3.77
CA PRO A 75 9.53 -8.22 -2.46
C PRO A 75 8.22 -8.10 -1.67
N LEU A 76 7.55 -6.94 -1.75
CA LEU A 76 6.24 -6.71 -1.14
C LEU A 76 5.16 -7.68 -1.66
N ALA A 77 5.13 -7.92 -2.97
CA ALA A 77 4.17 -8.85 -3.57
C ALA A 77 4.45 -10.30 -3.21
N GLU A 78 5.72 -10.68 -3.06
CA GLU A 78 6.10 -12.02 -2.61
C GLU A 78 5.78 -12.24 -1.12
N GLU A 79 5.95 -11.21 -0.28
CA GLU A 79 5.65 -11.28 1.15
C GLU A 79 4.14 -11.35 1.42
N LEU A 80 3.35 -10.48 0.77
CA LEU A 80 1.91 -10.41 0.98
C LEU A 80 1.14 -11.48 0.20
N GLY A 81 1.69 -12.00 -0.89
CA GLY A 81 1.06 -13.03 -1.72
C GLY A 81 -0.36 -12.64 -2.16
N GLU A 82 -1.36 -13.40 -1.75
CA GLU A 82 -2.77 -13.14 -2.07
C GLU A 82 -3.35 -11.94 -1.32
N ALA A 83 -2.80 -11.60 -0.14
CA ALA A 83 -3.25 -10.48 0.66
C ALA A 83 -2.88 -9.12 0.08
N ILE A 84 -1.91 -9.06 -0.87
CA ILE A 84 -1.45 -7.80 -1.46
C ILE A 84 -2.62 -6.97 -1.98
N LYS A 85 -3.60 -7.59 -2.63
CA LYS A 85 -4.74 -6.87 -3.21
C LYS A 85 -5.49 -6.10 -2.12
N LYS A 86 -5.80 -6.77 -0.99
CA LYS A 86 -6.51 -6.19 0.14
C LYS A 86 -5.67 -5.13 0.86
N GLU A 87 -4.40 -5.41 1.12
CA GLU A 87 -3.51 -4.44 1.79
C GLU A 87 -3.30 -3.17 0.95
N ILE A 88 -3.20 -3.28 -0.37
CA ILE A 88 -3.07 -2.13 -1.27
C ILE A 88 -4.37 -1.31 -1.28
N ILE A 89 -5.54 -1.97 -1.32
CA ILE A 89 -6.84 -1.30 -1.21
C ILE A 89 -6.95 -0.55 0.12
N LEU A 90 -6.51 -1.16 1.22
CA LEU A 90 -6.49 -0.52 2.53
C LEU A 90 -5.51 0.65 2.63
N CYS A 91 -4.36 0.55 1.97
CA CYS A 91 -3.35 1.61 1.98
C CYS A 91 -3.73 2.79 1.08
N LEU A 92 -4.49 2.54 0.01
CA LEU A 92 -4.88 3.52 -1.01
C LEU A 92 -6.40 3.70 -1.03
N GLU A 93 -7.00 3.85 0.16
CA GLU A 93 -8.47 3.90 0.31
C GLU A 93 -9.12 5.11 -0.37
N ASP A 94 -8.36 6.18 -0.56
CA ASP A 94 -8.82 7.40 -1.25
C ASP A 94 -8.71 7.31 -2.78
N LEU A 95 -8.14 6.22 -3.32
CA LEU A 95 -7.96 6.02 -4.75
C LEU A 95 -8.95 5.00 -5.32
N ASP A 96 -9.56 5.36 -6.46
CA ASP A 96 -10.46 4.47 -7.21
C ASP A 96 -9.66 3.51 -8.11
N LEU A 97 -8.99 2.55 -7.47
CA LEU A 97 -8.20 1.54 -8.16
C LEU A 97 -9.10 0.58 -8.95
N GLU A 98 -8.90 0.52 -10.26
CA GLU A 98 -9.57 -0.43 -11.15
C GLU A 98 -8.84 -1.77 -11.26
N LYS A 99 -7.49 -1.76 -11.21
CA LYS A 99 -6.67 -2.96 -11.43
C LYS A 99 -5.41 -2.96 -10.59
N ILE A 100 -5.18 -4.10 -9.91
CA ILE A 100 -3.95 -4.38 -9.14
C ILE A 100 -3.34 -5.67 -9.68
N ASN A 101 -2.04 -5.68 -10.00
CA ASN A 101 -1.34 -6.88 -10.48
C ASN A 101 -2.01 -7.58 -11.68
N LYS A 102 -2.59 -6.78 -12.59
CA LYS A 102 -3.40 -7.20 -13.75
C LYS A 102 -4.76 -7.83 -13.41
N LEU A 103 -5.10 -7.95 -12.14
CA LEU A 103 -6.42 -8.39 -11.70
C LEU A 103 -7.35 -7.18 -11.56
N PRO A 104 -8.62 -7.28 -11.99
CA PRO A 104 -9.60 -6.24 -11.71
C PRO A 104 -9.85 -6.17 -10.20
N VAL A 105 -9.99 -4.94 -9.70
CA VAL A 105 -10.52 -4.68 -8.36
C VAL A 105 -12.03 -4.58 -8.50
N THR A 106 -12.74 -5.44 -7.78
CA THR A 106 -14.20 -5.43 -7.71
C THR A 106 -14.65 -4.77 -6.42
N PRO A 107 -15.91 -4.31 -6.34
CA PRO A 107 -16.49 -3.81 -5.09
C PRO A 107 -16.40 -4.83 -3.95
N GLU A 108 -16.43 -6.13 -4.25
CA GLU A 108 -16.29 -7.20 -3.26
C GLU A 108 -14.92 -7.17 -2.59
N ASP A 109 -13.83 -6.92 -3.35
CA ASP A 109 -12.49 -6.79 -2.77
C ASP A 109 -12.40 -5.60 -1.80
N PHE A 110 -13.09 -4.50 -2.08
CA PHE A 110 -13.16 -3.34 -1.19
C PHE A 110 -13.89 -3.68 0.10
N VAL A 111 -15.01 -4.41 0.02
CA VAL A 111 -15.75 -4.87 1.21
C VAL A 111 -14.87 -5.79 2.05
N GLU A 112 -14.23 -6.79 1.43
CA GLU A 112 -13.34 -7.72 2.13
C GLU A 112 -12.15 -7.00 2.79
N ALA A 113 -11.58 -6.00 2.11
CA ALA A 113 -10.52 -5.17 2.67
C ALA A 113 -11.03 -4.39 3.90
N GLN A 114 -12.18 -3.73 3.80
CA GLN A 114 -12.79 -2.99 4.92
C GLN A 114 -13.16 -3.90 6.10
N GLU A 115 -13.68 -5.09 5.84
CA GLU A 115 -13.97 -6.09 6.89
C GLU A 115 -12.69 -6.51 7.61
N LEU A 116 -11.60 -6.77 6.88
CA LEU A 116 -10.29 -7.06 7.47
C LEU A 116 -9.78 -5.91 8.34
N LYS A 117 -9.95 -4.65 7.90
CA LYS A 117 -9.61 -3.47 8.70
C LYS A 117 -10.44 -3.39 9.98
N GLN A 118 -11.75 -3.62 9.89
CA GLN A 118 -12.62 -3.63 11.06
C GLN A 118 -12.29 -4.75 12.04
N GLU A 119 -11.95 -5.94 11.53
CA GLU A 119 -11.53 -7.08 12.34
C GLU A 119 -10.28 -6.73 13.14
N ARG A 120 -9.24 -6.20 12.46
CA ARG A 120 -8.00 -5.74 13.12
C ARG A 120 -8.27 -4.73 14.24
N ILE A 121 -9.12 -3.73 13.98
CA ILE A 121 -9.48 -2.71 14.98
C ILE A 121 -10.19 -3.34 16.18
N ARG A 122 -11.13 -4.25 15.95
CA ARG A 122 -11.86 -4.93 17.05
C ARG A 122 -10.93 -5.83 17.87
N GLU A 123 -10.03 -6.55 17.21
CA GLU A 123 -9.04 -7.39 17.88
C GLU A 123 -8.08 -6.57 18.74
N GLU A 124 -7.61 -5.43 18.24
CA GLU A 124 -6.77 -4.51 19.01
C GLU A 124 -7.52 -3.90 20.21
N GLU A 125 -8.76 -3.48 20.02
CA GLU A 125 -9.61 -2.97 21.11
C GLU A 125 -9.86 -4.04 22.17
N GLN A 126 -10.12 -5.28 21.75
CA GLN A 126 -10.33 -6.39 22.66
C GLN A 126 -9.06 -6.72 23.45
N LYS A 127 -7.90 -6.83 22.77
CA LYS A 127 -6.61 -7.04 23.43
C LYS A 127 -6.29 -5.95 24.45
N ARG A 128 -6.62 -4.69 24.14
CA ARG A 128 -6.44 -3.57 25.06
C ARG A 128 -7.33 -3.71 26.30
N LYS A 129 -8.60 -4.09 26.13
CA LYS A 129 -9.52 -4.35 27.25
C LYS A 129 -9.05 -5.52 28.12
N ASP A 130 -8.59 -6.60 27.50
CA ASP A 130 -8.09 -7.77 28.22
C ASP A 130 -6.81 -7.44 29.01
N ALA A 131 -5.91 -6.63 28.44
CA ALA A 131 -4.72 -6.15 29.13
C ALA A 131 -5.07 -5.24 30.34
N GLU A 132 -6.01 -4.32 30.17
CA GLU A 132 -6.46 -3.41 31.24
C GLU A 132 -7.14 -4.19 32.39
N ALA A 133 -7.93 -5.22 32.07
CA ALA A 133 -8.54 -6.11 33.06
C ALA A 133 -7.48 -6.92 33.84
N ALA A 134 -6.45 -7.43 33.15
CA ALA A 134 -5.37 -8.18 33.78
C ALA A 134 -4.51 -7.31 34.73
N GLU A 135 -4.28 -6.04 34.39
CA GLU A 135 -3.57 -5.10 35.26
C GLU A 135 -4.38 -4.77 36.53
N ALA A 136 -5.69 -4.52 36.41
CA ALA A 136 -6.56 -4.23 37.54
C ALA A 136 -6.67 -5.39 38.55
N GLU A 137 -6.63 -6.65 38.08
CA GLU A 137 -6.62 -7.83 38.96
C GLU A 137 -5.27 -8.06 39.65
N GLY A 138 -4.17 -7.57 39.08
CA GLY A 138 -2.83 -7.67 39.65
C GLY A 138 -2.59 -6.73 40.84
N GLU A 139 -3.11 -5.50 40.78
CA GLU A 139 -2.95 -4.49 41.83
C GLU A 139 -3.79 -4.79 43.10
N GLY A 140 -4.93 -5.48 42.95
CA GLY A 140 -5.79 -5.85 44.07
C GLY A 140 -5.21 -6.91 45.03
N LYS A 141 -4.12 -7.59 44.67
CA LYS A 141 -3.48 -8.63 45.48
C LYS A 141 -2.26 -8.18 46.28
N ALA A 142 -1.74 -6.97 46.05
CA ALA A 142 -0.53 -6.46 46.72
C ALA A 142 -0.82 -5.61 47.98
N GLY A 143 -2.10 -5.44 48.36
CA GLY A 143 -2.51 -4.57 49.46
C GLY A 143 -2.93 -5.27 50.76
N ASP A 144 -2.82 -6.61 50.85
CA ASP A 144 -3.25 -7.42 52.00
C ASP A 144 -2.05 -8.24 52.55
N GLU A 145 -0.98 -7.56 52.97
CA GLU A 145 0.07 -8.10 53.87
C GLU A 145 0.57 -7.02 54.85
#